data_AF-A0A9W9ZUD7-F1
#
_entry.id   AF-A0A9W9ZUD7-F1
#
_cell.length_a   1.000
_cell.length_b   1.000
_cell.length_c   1.000
_cell.angle_alpha   90.00
_cell.angle_beta   90.00
_cell.angle_gamma   90.00
#
_symmetry.space_group_name_H-M   'P 1'
#
loop_
_entity.id
_entity.type
_entity.pdbx_description
1 polymer ?
#
loop_
_entity_poly.entity_id
_entity_poly.type
_entity_poly.pdbx_seq_one_letter_code
_entity_poly.pdbx_strand_id
1 'polypeptide(L)'
;MKLSKTTMKHFVEIAKETADKFAKRSPEEHIPLAKSMIAMAVKAISVAGMGRIFMDEKEIDKLTTMYDVCWEEMEARLMEPPPDADSEREKNFQQARAGLHDLIRDMIKRRRQDEDKAEKTVH
;
A
#
# COMPACT_ATOMS: atom_id res chain seq x y z
N MET A 1 -11.03 4.48 18.80
CA MET A 1 -11.35 3.89 17.48
C MET A 1 -11.71 2.41 17.69
N LYS A 2 -13.00 2.03 17.64
CA LYS A 2 -13.38 0.60 17.72
C LYS A 2 -13.25 0.00 16.32
N LEU A 3 -12.26 -0.86 16.11
CA LEU A 3 -12.17 -1.64 14.87
C LEU A 3 -13.40 -2.56 14.79
N SER A 4 -14.05 -2.60 13.62
CA SER A 4 -15.19 -3.50 13.42
C SER A 4 -14.72 -4.96 13.51
N LYS A 5 -15.60 -5.88 13.94
CA LYS A 5 -15.29 -7.33 13.93
C LYS A 5 -14.85 -7.82 12.55
N THR A 6 -15.36 -7.19 11.49
CA THR A 6 -15.01 -7.45 10.10
C THR A 6 -13.57 -7.03 9.77
N THR A 7 -13.14 -5.86 10.23
CA THR A 7 -11.77 -5.36 10.03
C THR A 7 -10.73 -6.27 10.69
N MET A 8 -11.02 -6.75 11.91
CA MET A 8 -10.10 -7.65 12.61
C MET A 8 -9.93 -9.00 11.90
N LYS A 9 -11.02 -9.56 11.34
CA LYS A 9 -10.94 -10.78 10.52
C LYS A 9 -10.03 -10.60 9.31
N HIS A 10 -10.12 -9.45 8.63
CA HIS A 10 -9.27 -9.15 7.49
C HIS A 10 -7.79 -9.08 7.86
N PHE A 11 -7.45 -8.52 9.02
CA PHE A 11 -6.06 -8.46 9.48
C PHE A 11 -5.49 -9.85 9.75
N VAL A 12 -6.28 -10.73 10.38
CA VAL A 12 -5.87 -12.13 10.62
C VAL A 12 -5.64 -12.87 9.31
N GLU A 13 -6.52 -12.70 8.32
CA GLU A 13 -6.36 -13.31 6.99
C GLU A 13 -5.10 -12.81 6.29
N ILE A 14 -4.84 -11.50 6.28
CA ILE A 14 -3.65 -10.90 5.67
C ILE A 14 -2.35 -11.36 6.37
N ALA A 15 -2.36 -11.45 7.70
CA ALA A 15 -1.24 -11.96 8.47
C ALA A 15 -0.97 -13.44 8.15
N LYS A 16 -2.03 -14.24 8.02
CA LYS A 16 -1.93 -15.65 7.62
C LYS A 16 -1.37 -15.79 6.21
N GLU A 17 -1.87 -15.02 5.24
CA GLU A 17 -1.33 -15.01 3.88
C GLU A 17 0.17 -14.67 3.85
N THR A 18 0.60 -13.72 4.68
CA THR A 18 2.01 -13.32 4.80
C THR A 18 2.86 -14.43 5.41
N ALA A 19 2.36 -15.07 6.49
CA ALA A 19 3.04 -16.22 7.10
C ALA A 19 3.13 -17.41 6.15
N ASP A 20 2.07 -17.71 5.40
CA ASP A 20 2.04 -18.77 4.39
C ASP A 20 3.04 -18.50 3.26
N LYS A 21 3.25 -17.22 2.87
CA LYS A 21 4.30 -16.84 1.90
C LYS A 21 5.70 -17.12 2.44
N PHE A 22 5.96 -16.85 3.71
CA PHE A 22 7.25 -17.18 4.33
C PHE A 22 7.46 -18.68 4.45
N ALA A 23 6.42 -19.43 4.82
CA ALA A 23 6.50 -20.89 4.95
C ALA A 23 6.75 -21.62 3.62
N LYS A 24 6.41 -21.01 2.47
CA LYS A 24 6.65 -21.57 1.13
C LYS A 24 8.06 -21.34 0.59
N ARG A 25 8.86 -20.50 1.24
CA ARG A 25 10.25 -20.24 0.82
C ARG A 25 11.17 -21.39 1.22
N SER A 26 12.29 -21.52 0.50
CA SER A 26 13.33 -22.48 0.89
C SER A 26 13.95 -22.06 2.22
N PRO A 27 14.39 -22.99 3.09
CA PRO A 27 15.09 -22.65 4.35
C PRO A 27 16.32 -21.76 4.15
N GLU A 28 16.97 -21.83 2.99
CA GLU A 28 18.16 -21.08 2.62
C GLU A 28 17.83 -19.70 2.03
N GLU A 29 16.57 -19.42 1.74
CA GLU A 29 16.14 -18.18 1.11
C GLU A 29 15.95 -17.06 2.14
N HIS A 30 16.64 -15.93 1.93
CA HIS A 30 16.50 -14.78 2.80
C HIS A 30 15.09 -14.16 2.70
N ILE A 31 14.45 -13.94 3.85
CA ILE A 31 13.18 -13.21 3.93
C ILE A 31 13.47 -11.71 4.00
N PRO A 32 13.06 -10.90 2.99
CA PRO A 32 13.15 -9.45 3.08
C PRO A 32 12.10 -8.93 4.06
N LEU A 33 12.37 -9.04 5.36
CA LEU A 33 11.39 -8.85 6.44
C LEU A 33 10.78 -7.46 6.41
N ALA A 34 11.60 -6.40 6.38
CA ALA A 34 11.10 -5.01 6.37
C ALA A 34 10.13 -4.76 5.21
N LYS A 35 10.54 -5.08 3.98
CA LYS A 35 9.70 -4.96 2.78
C LYS A 35 8.41 -5.76 2.90
N SER A 36 8.49 -6.99 3.39
CA SER A 36 7.33 -7.87 3.55
C SER A 36 6.34 -7.33 4.58
N MET A 37 6.84 -6.77 5.68
CA MET A 37 6.02 -6.18 6.74
C MET A 37 5.35 -4.88 6.30
N ILE A 38 6.05 -4.03 5.53
CA ILE A 38 5.46 -2.82 4.95
C ILE A 38 4.34 -3.22 3.97
N ALA A 39 4.59 -4.16 3.05
CA ALA A 39 3.57 -4.64 2.13
C ALA A 39 2.34 -5.20 2.86
N MET A 40 2.55 -5.97 3.94
CA MET A 40 1.47 -6.48 4.79
C MET A 40 0.68 -5.34 5.46
N ALA A 41 1.36 -4.33 6.01
CA ALA A 41 0.74 -3.18 6.66
C ALA A 41 -0.06 -2.32 5.68
N VAL A 42 0.53 -2.02 4.52
CA VAL A 42 -0.13 -1.33 3.40
C VAL A 42 -1.38 -2.10 2.98
N LYS A 43 -1.30 -3.43 2.87
CA LYS A 43 -2.45 -4.27 2.56
C LYS A 43 -3.55 -4.17 3.61
N ALA A 44 -3.17 -4.28 4.89
CA ALA A 44 -4.11 -4.21 6.01
C ALA A 44 -4.82 -2.85 6.07
N ILE A 45 -4.09 -1.74 6.01
CA ILE A 45 -4.64 -0.39 6.06
C ILE A 45 -5.57 -0.13 4.88
N SER A 46 -5.18 -0.58 3.69
CA SER A 46 -6.01 -0.44 2.50
C SER A 46 -7.30 -1.24 2.60
N VAL A 47 -7.28 -2.45 3.17
CA VAL A 47 -8.52 -3.25 3.35
C VAL A 47 -9.41 -2.59 4.40
N ALA A 48 -8.82 -2.10 5.50
CA ALA A 48 -9.56 -1.42 6.56
C ALA A 48 -10.19 -0.10 6.08
N GLY A 49 -9.46 0.67 5.28
CA GLY A 49 -9.86 2.00 4.82
C GLY A 49 -10.71 1.99 3.55
N MET A 50 -10.51 1.03 2.65
CA MET A 50 -11.03 1.06 1.27
C MET A 50 -11.78 -0.22 0.84
N GLY A 51 -11.83 -1.24 1.70
CA GLY A 51 -12.48 -2.52 1.40
C GLY A 51 -11.58 -3.51 0.64
N ARG A 52 -12.09 -4.73 0.40
CA ARG A 52 -11.34 -5.83 -0.27
C ARG A 52 -11.24 -5.70 -1.79
N ILE A 53 -11.86 -4.67 -2.37
CA ILE A 53 -11.99 -4.47 -3.82
C ILE A 53 -10.65 -4.08 -4.46
N PHE A 54 -9.76 -3.52 -3.66
CA PHE A 54 -8.41 -3.11 -4.06
C PHE A 54 -7.42 -4.12 -3.54
N MET A 55 -6.34 -4.30 -4.30
CA MET A 55 -5.14 -5.06 -3.93
C MET A 55 -5.03 -6.47 -4.50
N ASP A 56 -4.84 -6.51 -5.81
CA ASP A 56 -3.88 -7.49 -6.31
C ASP A 56 -2.46 -7.17 -5.79
N GLU A 57 -1.59 -8.18 -5.82
CA GLU A 57 -0.22 -8.08 -5.29
C GLU A 57 0.62 -7.02 -6.03
N LYS A 58 0.35 -6.76 -7.31
CA LYS A 58 1.08 -5.77 -8.10
C LYS A 58 0.72 -4.35 -7.69
N GLU A 59 -0.54 -4.07 -7.36
CA GLU A 59 -0.96 -2.78 -6.84
C GLU A 59 -0.33 -2.50 -5.46
N ILE A 60 -0.25 -3.51 -4.59
CA ILE A 60 0.43 -3.39 -3.29
C ILE A 60 1.93 -3.11 -3.48
N ASP A 61 2.59 -3.85 -4.38
CA ASP A 61 4.01 -3.66 -4.65
C ASP A 61 4.31 -2.27 -5.22
N LYS A 62 3.46 -1.78 -6.13
CA LYS A 62 3.57 -0.41 -6.67
C LYS A 62 3.39 0.63 -5.57
N LEU A 63 2.34 0.50 -4.76
CA LEU A 63 2.06 1.41 -3.65
C LEU A 63 3.22 1.46 -2.67
N THR A 64 3.74 0.28 -2.29
CA THR A 64 4.87 0.15 -1.35
C THR A 64 6.14 0.78 -1.91
N THR A 65 6.48 0.50 -3.17
CA THR A 65 7.68 1.05 -3.81
C THR A 65 7.64 2.57 -3.87
N MET A 66 6.51 3.16 -4.26
CA MET A 66 6.38 4.62 -4.32
C MET A 66 6.34 5.24 -2.91
N TYR A 67 5.73 4.55 -1.95
CA TYR A 67 5.72 4.97 -0.54
C TYR A 67 7.15 5.03 0.01
N ASP A 68 7.97 4.00 -0.21
CA ASP A 68 9.35 3.94 0.26
C ASP A 68 10.17 5.12 -0.28
N VAL A 69 10.10 5.40 -1.59
CA VAL A 69 10.79 6.56 -2.19
C VAL A 69 10.35 7.89 -1.56
N CYS A 70 9.04 8.05 -1.33
CA CYS A 70 8.52 9.27 -0.71
C CYS A 70 8.93 9.38 0.76
N TRP A 71 8.93 8.27 1.49
CA TRP A 71 9.32 8.21 2.89
C TRP A 71 10.80 8.55 3.08
N GLU A 72 11.68 7.89 2.33
CA GLU A 72 13.12 8.14 2.35
C GLU A 72 13.44 9.60 2.02
N GLU A 73 12.78 10.17 1.01
CA GLU A 73 12.97 11.59 0.69
C GLU A 73 12.48 12.52 1.80
N MET A 74 11.33 12.23 2.42
CA MET A 74 10.84 13.00 3.56
C MET A 74 11.81 12.95 4.74
N GLU A 75 12.39 11.78 5.04
CA GLU A 75 13.41 11.63 6.07
C GLU A 75 14.70 12.38 5.71
N ALA A 76 15.16 12.25 4.47
CA ALA A 76 16.38 12.90 4.00
C ALA A 76 16.26 14.43 4.09
N ARG A 77 15.09 15.02 3.79
CA ARG A 77 14.87 16.48 3.93
C ARG A 77 14.93 17.00 5.36
N LEU A 78 14.79 16.13 6.37
CA LEU A 78 14.97 16.51 7.78
C LEU A 78 16.45 16.59 8.17
N MET A 79 17.31 15.83 7.49
CA MET A 79 18.72 15.64 7.85
C MET A 79 19.68 16.32 6.87
N GLU A 80 19.23 16.59 5.65
CA GLU A 80 20.04 17.06 4.54
C GLU A 80 19.46 18.35 3.94
N PRO A 81 20.29 19.17 3.26
CA PRO A 81 19.79 20.30 2.49
C PRO A 81 18.75 19.86 1.45
N PRO A 82 17.76 20.73 1.13
CA PRO A 82 16.80 20.45 0.08
C PRO A 82 17.48 20.14 -1.26
N PRO A 83 16.97 19.18 -2.04
CA PRO A 83 17.52 18.88 -3.36
C PRO A 83 17.31 20.06 -4.32
N ASP A 84 18.23 20.21 -5.27
CA ASP A 84 18.04 21.13 -6.40
C ASP A 84 16.81 20.71 -7.22
N ALA A 85 16.07 21.70 -7.74
CA ALA A 85 14.80 21.48 -8.44
C ALA A 85 14.93 20.54 -9.66
N ASP A 86 16.08 20.59 -10.36
CA ASP A 86 16.34 19.78 -11.56
C ASP A 86 17.11 18.48 -11.27
N SER A 87 17.37 18.19 -10.00
CA SER A 87 18.09 16.98 -9.60
C SER A 87 17.27 15.71 -9.84
N GLU A 88 17.95 14.60 -10.10
CA GLU A 88 17.29 13.29 -10.20
C GLU A 88 16.60 12.89 -8.88
N ARG A 89 17.14 13.33 -7.74
CA ARG A 89 16.52 13.15 -6.42
C ARG A 89 15.13 13.80 -6.36
N GLU A 90 15.02 15.06 -6.77
CA GLU A 90 13.73 15.77 -6.81
C GLU A 90 12.78 15.14 -7.83
N LYS A 91 13.26 14.79 -9.03
CA LYS A 91 12.44 14.14 -10.06
C LYS A 91 11.87 12.80 -9.60
N ASN A 92 12.69 11.95 -8.99
CA ASN A 92 12.26 10.64 -8.48
C ASN A 92 11.18 10.79 -7.41
N PHE A 93 11.36 11.73 -6.48
CA PHE A 93 10.36 12.04 -5.47
C PHE A 93 9.05 12.53 -6.09
N GLN A 94 9.11 13.49 -7.02
CA GLN A 94 7.91 14.04 -7.67
C GLN A 94 7.16 12.99 -8.48
N GLN A 95 7.87 12.10 -9.19
CA GLN A 95 7.27 10.99 -9.92
C GLN A 95 6.59 9.99 -8.97
N ALA A 96 7.27 9.58 -7.90
CA ALA A 96 6.69 8.66 -6.91
C ALA A 96 5.47 9.28 -6.21
N ARG A 97 5.54 10.57 -5.86
CA ARG A 97 4.43 11.32 -5.26
C ARG A 97 3.22 11.41 -6.19
N ALA A 98 3.44 11.74 -7.47
CA ALA A 98 2.38 11.78 -8.46
C ALA A 98 1.73 10.39 -8.64
N GLY A 99 2.55 9.34 -8.74
CA GLY A 99 2.06 7.96 -8.85
C GLY A 99 1.24 7.51 -7.63
N LEU A 100 1.65 7.88 -6.41
CA LEU A 100 0.86 7.63 -5.19
C LEU A 100 -0.50 8.33 -5.26
N HIS A 101 -0.52 9.60 -5.65
CA HIS A 101 -1.76 10.36 -5.78
C HIS A 101 -2.72 9.72 -6.79
N ASP A 102 -2.21 9.30 -7.94
CA ASP A 102 -3.03 8.69 -8.99
C ASP A 102 -3.56 7.32 -8.56
N LEU A 103 -2.72 6.50 -7.93
CA LEU A 103 -3.14 5.19 -7.42
C LEU A 103 -4.25 5.33 -6.37
N ILE A 104 -4.07 6.24 -5.38
CA ILE A 104 -5.09 6.50 -4.36
C ILE A 104 -6.37 7.06 -4.98
N ARG A 105 -6.25 7.98 -5.95
CA ARG A 105 -7.39 8.53 -6.67
C ARG A 105 -8.19 7.45 -7.38
N ASP A 106 -7.51 6.52 -8.05
CA ASP A 106 -8.16 5.43 -8.78
C ASP A 106 -8.77 4.38 -7.85
N MET A 107 -8.16 4.14 -6.68
CA MET A 107 -8.78 3.34 -5.61
C MET A 107 -10.09 3.99 -5.11
N ILE A 108 -10.08 5.30 -4.83
CA ILE A 108 -11.27 6.03 -4.38
C ILE A 108 -12.38 6.00 -5.43
N LYS A 109 -12.06 6.21 -6.72
CA LYS A 109 -13.04 6.18 -7.82
C LYS A 109 -13.72 4.82 -7.93
N ARG A 110 -12.93 3.75 -7.96
CA ARG A 110 -13.44 2.37 -8.07
C ARG A 110 -14.31 2.00 -6.88
N ARG A 111 -13.97 2.45 -5.67
CA ARG A 111 -14.78 2.21 -4.47
C ARG A 111 -16.18 2.80 -4.63
N ARG A 112 -16.27 4.06 -5.05
CA ARG A 112 -17.55 4.74 -5.27
C ARG A 112 -18.38 4.04 -6.35
N GLN A 113 -17.75 3.62 -7.44
CA GLN A 113 -18.44 2.89 -8.51
C GLN A 113 -19.05 1.57 -8.04
N ASP A 114 -18.41 0.88 -7.10
CA ASP A 114 -18.94 -0.37 -6.56
C ASP A 114 -20.03 -0.15 -5.52
N GLU A 115 -19.95 0.92 -4.72
CA GLU A 115 -21.07 1.38 -3.88
C GLU A 115 -22.30 1.72 -4.76
N ASP A 116 -22.12 2.47 -5.86
CA ASP A 116 -23.20 2.83 -6.80
C ASP A 116 -23.83 1.61 -7.49
N LYS A 117 -23.04 0.58 -7.81
CA LYS A 117 -23.54 -0.68 -8.40
C LYS A 117 -24.34 -1.50 -7.39
N ALA A 118 -23.87 -1.56 -6.15
CA ALA A 118 -24.56 -2.28 -5.09
C ALA A 118 -25.95 -1.69 -4.82
N GLU A 119 -26.08 -0.36 -4.80
CA GLU A 119 -27.37 0.33 -4.65
C GLU A 119 -28.33 0.06 -5.83
N LYS A 120 -27.83 0.04 -7.06
CA LYS A 120 -28.65 -0.23 -8.26
C LYS A 120 -29.13 -1.67 -8.40
N THR A 121 -28.54 -2.62 -7.69
CA THR A 121 -28.91 -4.05 -7.76
C THR A 121 -29.99 -4.41 -6.72
N VAL A 122 -30.30 -3.49 -5.79
CA VAL A 122 -31.27 -3.66 -4.71
C VAL A 122 -32.64 -3.03 -5.06
N HIS A 123 -32.76 -2.42 -6.25
CA HIS A 123 -34.00 -1.88 -6.83
C HIS A 123 -34.33 -2.56 -8.15
#